data_AF-A0A943JDA3-F1
#
_entry.id   AF-A0A943JDA3-F1
#
_cell.length_a   1.000
_cell.length_b   1.000
_cell.length_c   1.000
_cell.angle_alpha   90.00
_cell.angle_beta   90.00
_cell.angle_gamma   90.00
#
_symmetry.space_group_name_H-M   'P 1'
#
loop_
_entity.id
_entity.type
_entity.pdbx_description
1 polymer ?
#
loop_
_entity_poly.entity_id
_entity_poly.type
_entity_poly.pdbx_seq_one_letter_code
_entity_poly.pdbx_strand_id
1 'polypeptide(L)' 'MATQSMAIIDGFSADEVTVIERDPDMQGTCARKLTEEEYHDWLEEYTLSELWNKNMIGGRPV' A
#
# COMPACT_ATOMS: atom_id res chain seq x y z
N MET A 1 -5.17 0.48 12.83
CA MET A 1 -3.80 0.98 13.09
C MET A 1 -3.34 1.73 11.85
N ALA A 2 -2.61 2.83 11.99
CA ALA A 2 -1.96 3.52 10.87
C ALA A 2 -0.45 3.47 11.09
N THR A 3 0.32 3.19 10.04
CA THR A 3 1.77 3.04 10.11
C THR A 3 2.43 3.60 8.85
N GLN A 4 3.67 4.07 9.01
CA GLN A 4 4.59 4.41 7.91
C GLN A 4 5.89 3.60 8.04
N SER A 5 5.83 2.45 8.70
CA SER A 5 6.98 1.57 8.89
C SER A 5 6.92 0.41 7.91
N MET A 6 7.95 0.30 7.06
CA MET A 6 8.16 -0.83 6.14
C MET A 6 8.13 -2.17 6.89
N ALA A 7 8.86 -2.27 8.00
CA ALA A 7 8.94 -3.52 8.76
C ALA A 7 7.61 -3.98 9.35
N ILE A 8 6.65 -3.06 9.53
CA ILE A 8 5.32 -3.40 10.05
C ILE A 8 4.42 -3.89 8.92
N ILE A 9 4.55 -3.35 7.69
CA ILE A 9 3.66 -3.70 6.58
C ILE A 9 3.85 -5.14 6.10
N ASP A 10 5.06 -5.68 6.20
CA ASP A 10 5.38 -7.07 5.83
C ASP A 10 4.74 -8.11 6.77
N GLY A 11 4.19 -7.66 7.91
CA GLY A 11 3.44 -8.52 8.83
C GLY A 11 1.97 -8.72 8.44
N PHE A 12 1.50 -8.11 7.36
CA PHE A 12 0.10 -8.16 6.91
C PHE A 12 -0.01 -8.73 5.50
N SER A 13 -1.17 -9.26 5.14
CA SER A 13 -1.48 -9.56 3.74
C SER A 13 -1.99 -8.32 3.01
N ALA A 14 -1.99 -8.34 1.67
CA ALA A 14 -2.50 -7.22 0.88
C ALA A 14 -3.96 -6.90 1.23
N ASP A 15 -4.81 -7.91 1.40
CA ASP A 15 -6.22 -7.75 1.75
C ASP A 15 -6.48 -7.14 3.15
N GLU A 16 -5.45 -7.04 3.98
CA GLU A 16 -5.50 -6.39 5.30
C GLU A 16 -5.02 -4.94 5.27
N VAL A 17 -4.46 -4.49 4.14
CA VAL A 17 -3.88 -3.16 3.99
C VAL A 17 -4.83 -2.21 3.26
N THR A 18 -5.04 -1.04 3.84
CA THR A 18 -5.74 0.08 3.19
C THR A 18 -4.80 1.27 3.11
N VAL A 19 -4.55 1.72 1.89
CA VAL A 19 -3.72 2.87 1.58
C VAL A 19 -4.56 4.12 1.67
N ILE A 20 -4.08 5.09 2.44
CA ILE A 20 -4.71 6.40 2.61
C ILE A 20 -3.81 7.45 1.96
N GLU A 21 -4.32 8.18 0.98
CA GLU A 21 -3.58 9.24 0.31
C GLU A 21 -4.48 10.42 -0.04
N ARG A 22 -3.88 11.58 -0.29
CA ARG A 22 -4.63 12.78 -0.67
C ARG A 22 -4.78 12.81 -2.19
N ASP A 23 -6.01 12.91 -2.64
CA ASP A 23 -6.32 13.10 -4.05
C ASP A 23 -6.02 14.56 -4.43
N PRO A 24 -5.06 14.81 -5.34
CA PRO A 24 -4.69 16.16 -5.74
C PRO A 24 -5.81 16.86 -6.53
N ASP A 25 -6.67 16.11 -7.21
CA ASP A 25 -7.73 16.65 -8.08
C ASP A 25 -9.03 16.88 -7.30
N MET A 26 -9.42 15.95 -6.43
CA MET A 26 -10.63 16.05 -5.60
C MET A 26 -10.43 16.89 -4.33
N GLN A 27 -9.19 17.27 -4.00
CA GLN A 27 -8.79 17.90 -2.72
C GLN A 27 -9.19 17.10 -1.48
N GLY A 28 -9.51 15.82 -1.65
CA GLY A 28 -10.04 14.91 -0.63
C GLY A 28 -9.04 13.85 -0.19
N THR A 29 -9.44 13.03 0.79
CA THR A 29 -8.69 11.82 1.16
C THR A 29 -9.29 10.63 0.44
N CYS A 30 -8.46 9.87 -0.26
CA CYS A 30 -8.81 8.61 -0.90
C CYS A 30 -8.31 7.45 -0.05
N ALA A 31 -9.18 6.45 0.12
CA ALA A 31 -8.87 5.21 0.79
C ALA A 31 -8.97 4.08 -0.22
N ARG A 32 -7.85 3.43 -0.53
CA ARG A 32 -7.79 2.30 -1.45
C ARG A 32 -7.38 1.06 -0.67
N LYS A 33 -8.31 0.09 -0.60
CA LYS A 33 -8.01 -1.22 -0.05
C LYS A 33 -7.21 -2.01 -1.09
N LEU A 34 -6.06 -2.56 -0.71
CA LEU A 34 -5.33 -3.46 -1.59
C LEU A 34 -6.03 -4.81 -1.63
N THR A 35 -5.85 -5.55 -2.72
CA THR A 35 -6.29 -6.93 -2.81
C THR A 35 -5.14 -7.83 -3.21
N GLU A 36 -5.12 -9.07 -2.71
CA GLU A 36 -4.12 -10.05 -3.16
C GLU A 36 -4.23 -10.31 -4.66
N GLU A 37 -5.43 -10.27 -5.22
CA GLU A 37 -5.69 -10.51 -6.64
C GLU A 37 -5.08 -9.41 -7.54
N GLU A 38 -5.13 -8.13 -7.14
CA GLU A 38 -4.56 -7.01 -7.90
C GLU A 38 -3.02 -7.06 -7.94
N TYR A 39 -2.41 -7.63 -6.89
CA TYR A 39 -0.97 -7.67 -6.72
C TYR A 39 -0.39 -9.09 -6.80
N HIS A 40 -1.14 -10.09 -7.27
CA HIS A 40 -0.74 -11.49 -7.24
C HIS A 40 0.65 -11.74 -7.82
N ASP A 41 0.87 -11.36 -9.08
CA ASP A 41 2.14 -11.52 -9.78
C ASP A 41 3.29 -10.77 -9.09
N TRP A 42 3.00 -9.64 -8.45
CA TRP A 42 3.99 -8.84 -7.73
C TRP A 42 4.35 -9.46 -6.39
N LEU A 43 3.40 -10.08 -5.70
CA LEU A 43 3.59 -10.73 -4.41
C LEU A 43 4.32 -12.09 -4.54
N GLU A 44 4.45 -12.64 -5.75
CA GLU A 44 5.30 -13.80 -6.01
C GLU A 44 6.80 -13.48 -5.90
N GLU A 45 7.20 -12.27 -6.27
CA GLU A 45 8.61 -11.85 -6.32
C GLU A 45 8.99 -10.80 -5.26
N TYR A 46 8.01 -10.07 -4.72
CA TYR A 46 8.24 -8.91 -3.85
C TYR A 46 7.35 -8.94 -2.61
N THR A 47 7.90 -8.43 -1.52
CA THR A 47 7.17 -8.14 -0.29
C THR A 47 6.35 -6.86 -0.42
N LEU A 48 5.35 -6.67 0.44
CA LEU A 48 4.55 -5.44 0.48
C LEU A 48 5.42 -4.20 0.74
N SER A 49 6.44 -4.29 1.59
CA SER A 49 7.37 -3.19 1.84
C SER A 49 8.19 -2.82 0.60
N GLU A 50 8.58 -3.79 -0.22
CA GLU A 50 9.28 -3.54 -1.48
C GLU A 50 8.36 -2.88 -2.50
N LEU A 51 7.10 -3.33 -2.62
CA LEU A 51 6.11 -2.69 -3.49
C LEU A 51 5.81 -1.26 -3.03
N TRP A 52 5.76 -1.02 -1.73
CA TRP A 52 5.63 0.32 -1.16
C TRP A 52 6.83 1.21 -1.47
N ASN A 53 8.05 0.70 -1.31
CA ASN A 53 9.27 1.44 -1.58
C ASN A 53 9.41 1.79 -3.08
N LYS A 54 8.96 0.89 -3.96
CA LYS A 54 8.85 1.09 -5.42
C LYS A 54 7.69 2.00 -5.82
N ASN A 55 6.88 2.49 -4.87
CA ASN A 55 5.71 3.33 -5.11
C ASN A 55 4.61 2.65 -5.96
N MET A 56 4.53 1.32 -5.92
CA MET A 56 3.51 0.54 -6.64
C MET A 56 2.14 0.55 -5.94
N ILE A 57 2.13 0.75 -4.62
CA ILE A 57 0.90 0.74 -3.80
C ILE A 57 0.52 2.13 -3.27
N GLY A 58 1.31 3.18 -3.46
CA GLY A 58 0.99 4.55 -2.99
C GLY A 58 1.13 4.75 -1.48
N GLY A 59 0.53 5.81 -0.92
CA GLY A 59 0.58 6.10 0.53
C GLY A 59 1.97 6.43 1.09
N ARG A 60 2.93 6.79 0.23
CA ARG A 60 4.28 7.16 0.64
C ARG A 60 4.28 8.57 1.24
N PRO A 61 5.03 8.82 2.32
CA PRO A 61 5.26 10.19 2.77
C PRO A 61 5.99 11.00 1.68
N VAL A 62 5.47 12.20 1.41
CA VAL A 62 6.09 13.20 0.52
C VAL A 62 7.30 13.86 1.17
#